data_AF-A0A524G5B0-F1
#
_entry.id   AF-A0A524G5B0-F1
#
_cell.length_a   1.000
_cell.length_b   1.000
_cell.length_c   1.000
_cell.angle_alpha   90.00
_cell.angle_beta   90.00
_cell.angle_gamma   90.00
#
_symmetry.space_group_name_H-M   'P 1'
#
loop_
_entity.id
_entity.type
_entity.pdbx_description
1 polymer ?
#
loop_
_entity_poly.entity_id
_entity_poly.type
_entity_poly.pdbx_seq_one_letter_code
_entity_poly.pdbx_strand_id
1 'polypeptide(L)'
;MRPKLSLDFSSVDAFWQIMDVYQSKEEPSSEQWEFFFNAHGYSTLTESEFSRIQLKDALDTAFNSKRVTSLNNSEGKYHGPMIKHFTEVASRRQEIDSFLRLLDAKSDQISDIVGAKTNAFIPEGKIVGETRVAFAFFDRDARGYGTIVVDALLATELGDLLELLIAHEFHHQCRDTLLCYDKSEVKTPHKDLMWVVNQVQAEGIADQIDKPHWFYGDNPVKAYSDLIKRFRQEVEMADERIAMLDEIVETGLAANDSFAEIGKRIRENLPISGHPLGYHMSKTIIDANLTHKMIESVGNPFVFFELYNRARSTQRKSTLSKDFMGLLHELEECYC
;
A
#
# COMPACT_ATOMS: atom_id res chain seq x y z
N MET A 1 23.46 8.85 -0.75
CA MET A 1 23.66 7.60 0.02
C MET A 1 22.88 6.52 -0.70
N ARG A 2 23.44 5.32 -0.93
CA ARG A 2 22.67 4.23 -1.57
C ARG A 2 21.73 3.64 -0.51
N PRO A 3 20.44 3.45 -0.81
CA PRO A 3 19.58 2.69 0.09
C PRO A 3 20.10 1.27 0.15
N LYS A 4 20.04 0.69 1.34
CA LYS A 4 20.45 -0.68 1.57
C LYS A 4 19.24 -1.47 2.03
N LEU A 5 18.76 -2.35 1.15
CA LEU A 5 17.71 -3.28 1.46
C LEU A 5 18.31 -4.55 2.05
N SER A 6 17.69 -5.07 3.10
CA SER A 6 17.94 -6.43 3.58
C SER A 6 16.69 -7.27 3.38
N LEU A 7 16.83 -8.42 2.73
CA LEU A 7 15.73 -9.36 2.55
C LEU A 7 15.70 -10.32 3.75
N ASP A 8 14.52 -10.55 4.31
CA ASP A 8 14.30 -11.43 5.46
C ASP A 8 13.25 -12.50 5.11
N PHE A 9 13.65 -13.77 5.16
CA PHE A 9 12.80 -14.91 4.84
C PHE A 9 12.38 -15.71 6.10
N SER A 10 12.68 -15.21 7.30
CA SER A 10 12.45 -15.94 8.55
C SER A 10 10.97 -16.28 8.79
N SER A 11 10.06 -15.44 8.33
CA SER A 11 8.62 -15.69 8.41
C SER A 11 8.15 -16.76 7.42
N VAL A 12 8.77 -16.87 6.24
CA VAL A 12 8.52 -17.99 5.31
C VAL A 12 8.96 -19.31 5.95
N ASP A 13 10.16 -19.34 6.54
CA ASP A 13 10.68 -20.53 7.23
C ASP A 13 9.77 -20.97 8.38
N ALA A 14 9.32 -20.00 9.20
CA ALA A 14 8.43 -20.29 10.32
C ALA A 14 7.05 -20.80 9.86
N PHE A 15 6.51 -20.28 8.75
CA PHE A 15 5.28 -20.80 8.16
C PHE A 15 5.45 -22.26 7.70
N TRP A 16 6.54 -22.57 7.00
CA TRP A 16 6.80 -23.94 6.57
C TRP A 16 6.92 -24.92 7.73
N GLN A 17 7.52 -24.51 8.85
CA GLN A 17 7.56 -25.33 10.06
C GLN A 17 6.17 -25.66 10.61
N ILE A 18 5.27 -24.67 10.67
CA ILE A 18 3.87 -24.90 11.08
C ILE A 18 3.19 -25.88 10.13
N MET A 19 3.35 -25.69 8.82
CA MET A 19 2.76 -26.55 7.81
C MET A 19 3.28 -27.99 7.91
N ASP A 20 4.58 -28.19 8.10
CA ASP A 20 5.23 -29.50 8.16
C ASP A 20 4.74 -30.32 9.39
N VAL A 21 4.44 -29.65 10.51
CA VAL A 21 3.81 -30.28 11.69
C VAL A 21 2.42 -30.82 11.36
N TYR A 22 1.59 -30.00 10.72
CA TYR A 22 0.24 -30.43 10.30
C TYR A 22 0.30 -31.57 9.28
N GLN A 23 1.23 -31.53 8.32
CA GLN A 23 1.43 -32.61 7.34
C GLN A 23 1.84 -33.93 7.99
N SER A 24 2.53 -33.86 9.14
CA SER A 24 2.89 -35.02 9.97
C SER A 24 1.71 -35.54 10.81
N LYS A 25 0.50 -34.96 10.65
CA LYS A 25 -0.73 -35.25 11.42
C LYS A 25 -0.63 -34.89 12.91
N GLU A 26 0.25 -33.96 13.24
CA GLU A 26 0.42 -33.41 14.58
C GLU A 26 -0.16 -31.98 14.65
N GLU A 27 -0.23 -31.44 15.86
CA GLU A 27 -0.68 -30.07 16.12
C GLU A 27 0.53 -29.25 16.57
N PRO A 28 0.75 -28.01 16.06
CA PRO A 28 1.87 -27.20 16.51
C PRO A 28 1.78 -26.85 17.99
N SER A 29 2.91 -26.99 18.70
CA SER A 29 3.04 -26.66 20.11
C SER A 29 2.93 -25.15 20.34
N SER A 30 2.70 -24.74 21.59
CA SER A 30 2.72 -23.31 21.95
C SER A 30 4.06 -22.64 21.61
N GLU A 31 5.17 -23.35 21.77
CA GLU A 31 6.51 -22.84 21.45
C GLU A 31 6.69 -22.62 19.95
N GLN A 32 6.16 -23.52 19.11
CA GLN A 32 6.17 -23.36 17.65
C GLN A 32 5.31 -22.17 17.21
N TRP A 33 4.15 -21.96 17.86
CA TRP A 33 3.35 -20.76 17.61
C TRP A 33 4.06 -19.47 18.03
N GLU A 34 4.73 -19.45 19.18
CA GLU A 34 5.51 -18.27 19.58
C GLU A 34 6.68 -18.03 18.62
N PHE A 35 7.38 -19.07 18.16
CA PHE A 35 8.40 -18.93 17.13
C PHE A 35 7.85 -18.30 15.84
N PHE A 36 6.69 -18.78 15.37
CA PHE A 36 5.99 -18.23 14.20
C PHE A 36 5.66 -16.74 14.35
N PHE A 37 5.06 -16.35 15.47
CA PHE A 37 4.67 -14.96 15.68
C PHE A 37 5.83 -14.02 16.02
N ASN A 38 6.97 -14.56 16.47
CA ASN A 38 8.20 -13.79 16.68
C ASN A 38 9.05 -13.64 15.41
N ALA A 39 8.74 -14.37 14.33
CA ALA A 39 9.39 -14.15 13.05
C ALA A 39 9.07 -12.75 12.52
N HIS A 40 10.05 -12.09 11.89
CA HIS A 40 10.06 -10.63 11.72
C HIS A 40 8.83 -10.08 10.97
N GLY A 41 8.43 -10.73 9.87
CA GLY A 41 7.24 -10.35 9.10
C GLY A 41 5.95 -10.52 9.90
N TYR A 42 5.79 -11.62 10.63
CA TYR A 42 4.59 -11.88 11.43
C TYR A 42 4.48 -11.01 12.68
N SER A 43 5.58 -10.71 13.37
CA SER A 43 5.58 -9.74 14.47
C SER A 43 5.17 -8.36 13.94
N THR A 44 5.75 -7.91 12.82
CA THR A 44 5.39 -6.63 12.18
C THR A 44 3.90 -6.56 11.82
N LEU A 45 3.36 -7.61 11.19
CA LEU A 45 1.94 -7.68 10.80
C LEU A 45 1.02 -7.66 12.03
N THR A 46 1.37 -8.39 13.09
CA THR A 46 0.50 -8.58 14.25
C THR A 46 0.58 -7.45 15.28
N GLU A 47 1.66 -6.69 15.30
CA GLU A 47 1.76 -5.43 16.03
C GLU A 47 0.94 -4.31 15.38
N SER A 48 0.69 -4.43 14.06
CA SER A 48 0.04 -3.38 13.27
C SER A 48 -1.46 -3.61 13.08
N GLU A 49 -1.86 -4.69 12.41
CA GLU A 49 -3.27 -4.88 11.99
C GLU A 49 -3.79 -6.32 12.04
N PHE A 50 -2.92 -7.33 12.07
CA PHE A 50 -3.33 -8.73 12.03
C PHE A 50 -3.51 -9.33 13.42
N SER A 51 -4.62 -10.02 13.66
CA SER A 51 -4.81 -10.75 14.91
C SER A 51 -4.07 -12.09 14.90
N ARG A 52 -3.21 -12.33 15.90
CA ARG A 52 -2.57 -13.63 16.13
C ARG A 52 -3.58 -14.78 16.18
N ILE A 53 -4.73 -14.54 16.82
CA ILE A 53 -5.79 -15.56 16.96
C ILE A 53 -6.38 -15.91 15.60
N GLN A 54 -6.65 -14.90 14.77
CA GLN A 54 -7.24 -15.10 13.44
C GLN A 54 -6.28 -15.79 12.48
N LEU A 55 -5.00 -15.38 12.47
CA LEU A 55 -3.97 -16.04 11.66
C LEU A 55 -3.81 -17.53 12.05
N LYS A 56 -3.76 -17.80 13.36
CA LYS A 56 -3.69 -19.17 13.87
C LYS A 56 -4.90 -20.00 13.48
N ASP A 57 -6.12 -19.47 13.64
CA ASP A 57 -7.35 -20.17 13.28
C ASP A 57 -7.45 -20.46 11.77
N ALA A 58 -7.01 -19.51 10.94
CA ALA A 58 -6.96 -19.68 9.50
C ALA A 58 -5.93 -20.75 9.07
N LEU A 59 -4.72 -20.75 9.65
CA LEU A 59 -3.70 -21.78 9.38
C LEU A 59 -4.14 -23.17 9.84
N ASP A 60 -4.69 -23.28 11.05
CA ASP A 60 -5.23 -24.52 11.58
C ASP A 60 -6.35 -25.04 10.68
N THR A 61 -7.27 -24.18 10.25
CA THR A 61 -8.34 -24.57 9.33
C THR A 61 -7.82 -24.99 7.95
N ALA A 62 -6.78 -24.33 7.44
CA ALA A 62 -6.18 -24.64 6.14
C ALA A 62 -5.48 -26.00 6.12
N PHE A 63 -4.77 -26.37 7.19
CA PHE A 63 -3.85 -27.51 7.18
C PHE A 63 -4.28 -28.70 8.05
N ASN A 64 -5.16 -28.48 9.03
CA ASN A 64 -5.62 -29.56 9.89
C ASN A 64 -6.68 -30.41 9.19
N SER A 65 -6.29 -31.60 8.72
CA SER A 65 -7.18 -32.52 8.00
C SER A 65 -8.48 -32.89 8.74
N LYS A 66 -8.51 -32.76 10.08
CA LYS A 66 -9.72 -33.00 10.90
C LYS A 66 -10.73 -31.85 10.81
N ARG A 67 -10.27 -30.65 10.44
CA ARG A 67 -11.06 -29.41 10.29
C ARG A 67 -11.29 -29.03 8.83
N VAL A 68 -10.53 -29.58 7.89
CA VAL A 68 -10.71 -29.41 6.43
C VAL A 68 -12.14 -29.75 5.97
N THR A 69 -12.85 -30.70 6.59
CA THR A 69 -14.28 -30.98 6.29
C THR A 69 -15.22 -29.82 6.63
N SER A 70 -14.80 -28.86 7.45
CA SER A 70 -15.55 -27.63 7.74
C SER A 70 -15.38 -26.54 6.67
N LEU A 71 -14.41 -26.67 5.75
CA LEU A 71 -14.15 -25.72 4.67
C LEU A 71 -15.35 -25.58 3.73
N ASN A 72 -15.99 -26.70 3.39
CA ASN A 72 -17.15 -26.72 2.49
C ASN A 72 -18.41 -26.05 3.08
N ASN A 73 -18.45 -25.81 4.39
CA ASN A 73 -19.53 -25.10 5.07
C ASN A 73 -19.14 -23.67 5.50
N SER A 74 -17.93 -23.22 5.14
CA SER A 74 -17.33 -21.97 5.62
C SER A 74 -17.37 -20.81 4.62
N GLU A 75 -18.06 -20.97 3.48
CA GLU A 75 -18.27 -19.87 2.52
C GLU A 75 -18.95 -18.62 3.14
N GLY A 76 -19.43 -18.70 4.39
CA GLY A 76 -19.93 -17.58 5.19
C GLY A 76 -19.10 -17.16 6.42
N LYS A 77 -17.87 -17.67 6.66
CA LYS A 77 -17.02 -17.25 7.80
C LYS A 77 -15.94 -16.25 7.38
N TYR A 78 -15.62 -15.32 8.29
CA TYR A 78 -14.68 -14.19 8.19
C TYR A 78 -13.24 -14.49 7.68
N HIS A 79 -12.85 -15.76 7.45
CA HIS A 79 -11.48 -16.16 7.08
C HIS A 79 -11.37 -16.90 5.74
N GLY A 80 -12.46 -17.05 4.98
CA GLY A 80 -12.48 -17.83 3.73
C GLY A 80 -11.36 -17.48 2.73
N PRO A 81 -11.10 -16.20 2.41
CA PRO A 81 -10.02 -15.81 1.51
C PRO A 81 -8.63 -16.18 2.02
N MET A 82 -8.34 -15.93 3.30
CA MET A 82 -7.05 -16.22 3.93
C MET A 82 -6.75 -17.73 3.96
N ILE A 83 -7.77 -18.55 4.25
CA ILE A 83 -7.64 -20.01 4.23
C ILE A 83 -7.36 -20.52 2.81
N LYS A 84 -8.07 -19.99 1.79
CA LYS A 84 -7.81 -20.33 0.39
C LYS A 84 -6.38 -19.95 0.00
N HIS A 85 -5.93 -18.76 0.42
CA HIS A 85 -4.57 -18.28 0.19
C HIS A 85 -3.53 -19.25 0.80
N PHE A 86 -3.63 -19.60 2.08
CA PHE A 86 -2.70 -20.55 2.71
C PHE A 86 -2.70 -21.95 2.07
N THR A 87 -3.88 -22.42 1.65
CA THR A 87 -4.00 -23.69 0.92
C THR A 87 -3.25 -23.63 -0.42
N GLU A 88 -3.36 -22.51 -1.15
CA GLU A 88 -2.64 -22.30 -2.40
C GLU A 88 -1.12 -22.21 -2.16
N VAL A 89 -0.69 -21.42 -1.17
CA VAL A 89 0.71 -21.31 -0.75
C VAL A 89 1.33 -22.69 -0.52
N ALA A 90 0.65 -23.55 0.25
CA ALA A 90 1.12 -24.91 0.51
C ALA A 90 1.26 -25.75 -0.78
N SER A 91 0.34 -25.60 -1.74
CA SER A 91 0.41 -26.30 -3.02
C SER A 91 1.54 -25.81 -3.94
N ARG A 92 2.07 -24.61 -3.69
CA ARG A 92 3.10 -23.95 -4.52
C ARG A 92 4.46 -23.80 -3.83
N ARG A 93 4.70 -24.50 -2.71
CA ARG A 93 5.96 -24.43 -1.92
C ARG A 93 7.22 -24.49 -2.78
N GLN A 94 7.34 -25.45 -3.68
CA GLN A 94 8.55 -25.63 -4.50
C GLN A 94 8.82 -24.42 -5.42
N GLU A 95 7.76 -23.85 -5.98
CA GLU A 95 7.84 -22.66 -6.84
C GLU A 95 8.31 -21.44 -6.03
N ILE A 96 7.65 -21.19 -4.90
CA ILE A 96 7.97 -20.09 -3.98
C ILE A 96 9.41 -20.22 -3.49
N ASP A 97 9.81 -21.37 -2.96
CA ASP A 97 11.16 -21.60 -2.44
C ASP A 97 12.24 -21.40 -3.53
N SER A 98 11.93 -21.77 -4.77
CA SER A 98 12.85 -21.55 -5.90
C SER A 98 12.97 -20.07 -6.25
N PHE A 99 11.86 -19.34 -6.23
CA PHE A 99 11.86 -17.90 -6.44
C PHE A 99 12.61 -17.15 -5.34
N LEU A 100 12.36 -17.45 -4.06
CA LEU A 100 13.01 -16.78 -2.94
C LEU A 100 14.54 -17.00 -2.91
N ARG A 101 15.02 -18.19 -3.30
CA ARG A 101 16.46 -18.43 -3.50
C ARG A 101 17.07 -17.58 -4.61
N LEU A 102 16.34 -17.39 -5.71
CA LEU A 102 16.78 -16.51 -6.79
C LEU A 102 16.78 -15.04 -6.33
N LEU A 103 15.81 -14.67 -5.50
CA LEU A 103 15.69 -13.33 -4.94
C LEU A 103 16.84 -13.00 -3.99
N ASP A 104 17.17 -13.92 -3.08
CA ASP A 104 18.29 -13.79 -2.15
C ASP A 104 19.62 -13.57 -2.90
N ALA A 105 19.86 -14.38 -3.93
CA ALA A 105 21.04 -14.27 -4.79
C ALA A 105 21.12 -12.94 -5.58
N LYS A 106 20.01 -12.20 -5.70
CA LYS A 106 19.90 -10.90 -6.39
C LYS A 106 19.66 -9.73 -5.43
N SER A 107 19.77 -9.93 -4.12
CA SER A 107 19.43 -8.92 -3.10
C SER A 107 20.09 -7.54 -3.34
N ASP A 108 21.39 -7.51 -3.63
CA ASP A 108 22.11 -6.27 -3.94
C ASP A 108 21.55 -5.57 -5.20
N GLN A 109 21.27 -6.33 -6.26
CA GLN A 109 20.71 -5.80 -7.50
C GLN A 109 19.31 -5.20 -7.26
N ILE A 110 18.48 -5.89 -6.47
CA ILE A 110 17.14 -5.40 -6.10
C ILE A 110 17.27 -4.10 -5.30
N SER A 111 18.22 -4.03 -4.37
CA SER A 111 18.49 -2.81 -3.60
C SER A 111 18.85 -1.62 -4.50
N ASP A 112 19.70 -1.85 -5.50
CA ASP A 112 20.08 -0.81 -6.46
C ASP A 112 18.88 -0.37 -7.33
N ILE A 113 18.07 -1.31 -7.82
CA ILE A 113 16.90 -0.99 -8.64
C ILE A 113 15.85 -0.22 -7.83
N VAL A 114 15.48 -0.73 -6.66
CA VAL A 114 14.53 -0.06 -5.76
C VAL A 114 15.01 1.36 -5.45
N GLY A 115 16.28 1.51 -5.09
CA GLY A 115 16.85 2.81 -4.82
C GLY A 115 16.78 3.77 -6.01
N ALA A 116 17.07 3.29 -7.22
CA ALA A 116 16.98 4.11 -8.42
C ALA A 116 15.52 4.52 -8.72
N LYS A 117 14.56 3.61 -8.57
CA LYS A 117 13.13 3.88 -8.81
C LYS A 117 12.56 4.86 -7.80
N THR A 118 12.86 4.68 -6.51
CA THR A 118 12.42 5.60 -5.45
C THR A 118 13.07 6.98 -5.60
N ASN A 119 14.36 7.06 -5.95
CA ASN A 119 15.06 8.34 -6.18
C ASN A 119 14.43 9.18 -7.29
N ALA A 120 13.75 8.56 -8.26
CA ALA A 120 13.08 9.29 -9.33
C ALA A 120 11.89 10.14 -8.83
N PHE A 121 11.39 9.87 -7.61
CA PHE A 121 10.20 10.51 -7.03
C PHE A 121 10.41 11.06 -5.61
N ILE A 122 11.67 11.20 -5.19
CA ILE A 122 12.08 11.79 -3.91
C ILE A 122 13.15 12.85 -4.21
N PRO A 123 13.19 14.00 -3.50
CA PRO A 123 14.25 14.98 -3.70
C PRO A 123 15.65 14.39 -3.51
N GLU A 124 16.62 14.92 -4.26
CA GLU A 124 17.99 14.43 -4.21
C GLU A 124 18.56 14.47 -2.78
N GLY A 125 19.19 13.37 -2.37
CA GLY A 125 19.79 13.24 -1.04
C GLY A 125 18.80 13.05 0.11
N LYS A 126 17.50 12.88 -0.17
CA LYS A 126 16.45 12.66 0.86
C LYS A 126 16.02 11.21 1.03
N ILE A 127 16.58 10.26 0.29
CA ILE A 127 16.39 8.84 0.60
C ILE A 127 17.00 8.53 1.97
N VAL A 128 16.21 7.87 2.82
CA VAL A 128 16.59 7.53 4.19
C VAL A 128 16.93 6.05 4.30
N GLY A 129 18.08 5.79 4.93
CA GLY A 129 18.31 4.61 5.74
C GLY A 129 18.54 3.27 5.03
N GLU A 130 18.77 2.28 5.87
CA GLU A 130 18.64 0.86 5.54
C GLU A 130 17.18 0.47 5.84
N THR A 131 16.54 -0.32 4.97
CA THR A 131 15.22 -0.88 5.26
C THR A 131 15.24 -2.40 5.11
N ARG A 132 14.34 -3.06 5.82
CA ARG A 132 14.16 -4.50 5.76
C ARG A 132 12.90 -4.82 4.99
N VAL A 133 13.01 -5.80 4.09
CA VAL A 133 11.90 -6.39 3.35
C VAL A 133 11.70 -7.81 3.86
N ALA A 134 10.68 -8.00 4.68
CA ALA A 134 10.32 -9.31 5.21
C ALA A 134 9.29 -9.99 4.31
N PHE A 135 9.52 -11.26 4.02
CA PHE A 135 8.59 -12.09 3.27
C PHE A 135 7.77 -12.94 4.23
N ALA A 136 6.45 -12.90 4.10
CA ALA A 136 5.52 -13.68 4.91
C ALA A 136 4.37 -14.20 4.04
N PHE A 137 3.45 -14.97 4.62
CA PHE A 137 2.18 -15.32 3.96
C PHE A 137 1.03 -14.76 4.79
N PHE A 138 0.20 -13.90 4.22
CA PHE A 138 -0.89 -13.26 4.96
C PHE A 138 -2.09 -12.85 4.09
N ASP A 139 -1.83 -12.29 2.92
CA ASP A 139 -2.78 -11.99 1.84
C ASP A 139 -1.97 -11.63 0.60
N ARG A 140 -2.51 -11.65 -0.62
CA ARG A 140 -1.77 -11.21 -1.83
C ARG A 140 -1.60 -9.69 -1.85
N ASP A 141 -0.73 -9.19 -0.99
CA ASP A 141 -0.53 -7.76 -0.77
C ASP A 141 0.88 -7.46 -0.19
N ALA A 142 1.19 -6.17 -0.07
CA ALA A 142 2.35 -5.66 0.66
C ALA A 142 1.93 -4.61 1.70
N ARG A 143 2.80 -4.38 2.70
CA ARG A 143 2.62 -3.37 3.74
C ARG A 143 3.91 -2.60 3.97
N GLY A 144 3.88 -1.29 3.77
CA GLY A 144 4.95 -0.36 4.14
C GLY A 144 4.82 0.17 5.58
N TYR A 145 5.29 -0.59 6.57
CA TYR A 145 5.45 -0.10 7.95
C TYR A 145 6.87 0.44 8.17
N GLY A 146 7.41 0.39 9.39
CA GLY A 146 8.86 0.53 9.62
C GLY A 146 9.69 -0.58 8.96
N THR A 147 9.06 -1.71 8.64
CA THR A 147 9.55 -2.79 7.78
C THR A 147 8.57 -2.96 6.63
N ILE A 148 9.07 -3.22 5.42
CA ILE A 148 8.22 -3.60 4.29
C ILE A 148 7.92 -5.08 4.43
N VAL A 149 6.65 -5.46 4.54
CA VAL A 149 6.23 -6.87 4.56
C VAL A 149 5.56 -7.19 3.23
N VAL A 150 6.11 -8.17 2.50
CA VAL A 150 5.58 -8.61 1.20
C VAL A 150 5.10 -10.04 1.31
N ASP A 151 3.93 -10.33 0.77
CA ASP A 151 3.48 -11.70 0.65
C ASP A 151 4.35 -12.50 -0.34
N ALA A 152 4.87 -13.65 0.08
CA ALA A 152 5.84 -14.37 -0.72
C ALA A 152 5.22 -15.09 -1.93
N LEU A 153 3.93 -15.43 -1.88
CA LEU A 153 3.21 -15.93 -3.05
C LEU A 153 3.01 -14.81 -4.06
N LEU A 154 2.58 -13.63 -3.60
CA LEU A 154 2.54 -12.44 -4.43
C LEU A 154 3.91 -12.16 -5.08
N ALA A 155 4.96 -12.11 -4.28
CA ALA A 155 6.33 -11.86 -4.77
C ALA A 155 6.71 -12.81 -5.91
N THR A 156 6.37 -14.09 -5.75
CA THR A 156 6.59 -15.14 -6.77
C THR A 156 5.80 -14.87 -8.06
N GLU A 157 4.54 -14.43 -7.94
CA GLU A 157 3.67 -14.12 -9.08
C GLU A 157 4.08 -12.84 -9.83
N LEU A 158 4.70 -11.88 -9.13
CA LEU A 158 5.23 -10.66 -9.72
C LEU A 158 6.52 -10.90 -10.49
N GLY A 159 7.35 -11.84 -10.04
CA GLY A 159 8.66 -12.09 -10.63
C GLY A 159 9.51 -10.81 -10.61
N ASP A 160 9.98 -10.39 -11.78
CA ASP A 160 10.80 -9.18 -11.93
C ASP A 160 10.04 -7.88 -11.59
N LEU A 161 8.70 -7.88 -11.54
CA LEU A 161 7.92 -6.70 -11.16
C LEU A 161 7.94 -6.41 -9.65
N LEU A 162 8.41 -7.36 -8.84
CA LEU A 162 8.49 -7.22 -7.38
C LEU A 162 9.30 -6.01 -6.95
N GLU A 163 10.39 -5.70 -7.66
CA GLU A 163 11.24 -4.55 -7.35
C GLU A 163 10.49 -3.21 -7.45
N LEU A 164 9.47 -3.12 -8.29
CA LEU A 164 8.62 -1.92 -8.40
C LEU A 164 7.68 -1.80 -7.21
N LEU A 165 7.09 -2.91 -6.75
CA LEU A 165 6.26 -2.94 -5.54
C LEU A 165 7.07 -2.58 -4.30
N ILE A 166 8.28 -3.13 -4.15
CA ILE A 166 9.16 -2.76 -3.03
C ILE A 166 9.53 -1.27 -3.11
N ALA A 167 9.77 -0.74 -4.31
CA ALA A 167 10.06 0.69 -4.48
C ALA A 167 8.86 1.61 -4.18
N HIS A 168 7.62 1.15 -4.43
CA HIS A 168 6.39 1.81 -4.00
C HIS A 168 6.35 1.92 -2.48
N GLU A 169 6.49 0.80 -1.75
CA GLU A 169 6.45 0.81 -0.29
C GLU A 169 7.64 1.57 0.33
N PHE A 170 8.82 1.49 -0.29
CA PHE A 170 10.00 2.22 0.16
C PHE A 170 9.88 3.74 -0.08
N HIS A 171 9.15 4.15 -1.13
CA HIS A 171 8.83 5.56 -1.35
C HIS A 171 8.03 6.13 -0.19
N HIS A 172 7.01 5.42 0.29
CA HIS A 172 6.23 5.84 1.46
C HIS A 172 7.10 6.07 2.69
N GLN A 173 8.03 5.14 2.98
CA GLN A 173 8.97 5.29 4.09
C GLN A 173 9.84 6.55 3.96
N CYS A 174 10.41 6.80 2.78
CA CYS A 174 11.23 7.99 2.53
C CYS A 174 10.38 9.26 2.64
N ARG A 175 9.22 9.27 2.00
CA ARG A 175 8.29 10.40 1.91
C ARG A 175 7.75 10.81 3.27
N ASP A 176 7.45 9.86 4.15
CA ASP A 176 6.96 10.15 5.50
C ASP A 176 7.97 10.90 6.37
N THR A 177 9.28 10.76 6.11
CA THR A 177 10.31 11.58 6.80
C THR A 177 10.36 13.04 6.32
N LEU A 178 9.68 13.36 5.23
CA LEU A 178 9.64 14.68 4.60
C LEU A 178 8.32 15.42 4.84
N LEU A 179 7.41 14.82 5.63
CA LEU A 179 6.11 15.43 5.91
C LEU A 179 6.28 16.81 6.53
N CYS A 180 5.54 17.79 6.00
CA CYS A 180 5.55 19.14 6.57
C CYS A 180 4.83 19.20 7.92
N TYR A 181 4.05 18.18 8.27
CA TYR A 181 3.29 18.12 9.52
C TYR A 181 3.53 16.82 10.28
N ASP A 182 3.27 16.86 11.59
CA ASP A 182 3.28 15.67 12.44
C ASP A 182 1.90 14.99 12.45
N LYS A 183 1.84 13.72 12.01
CA LYS A 183 0.62 12.91 12.02
C LYS A 183 0.01 12.78 13.43
N SER A 184 0.80 12.78 14.51
CA SER A 184 0.26 12.67 15.88
C SER A 184 -0.37 13.95 16.42
N GLU A 185 -0.01 15.11 15.84
CA GLU A 185 -0.52 16.42 16.26
C GLU A 185 -1.80 16.84 15.51
N VAL A 186 -2.27 16.01 14.56
CA VAL A 186 -3.52 16.27 13.83
C VAL A 186 -4.72 16.19 14.79
N LYS A 187 -5.41 17.33 14.92
CA LYS A 187 -6.59 17.49 15.76
C LYS A 187 -7.72 16.61 15.28
N THR A 188 -8.48 16.03 16.22
CA THR A 188 -9.59 15.10 15.93
C THR A 188 -10.56 15.59 14.83
N PRO A 189 -11.01 16.86 14.79
CA PRO A 189 -11.92 17.31 13.76
C PRO A 189 -11.33 17.31 12.34
N HIS A 190 -10.00 17.30 12.20
CA HIS A 190 -9.32 17.38 10.90
C HIS A 190 -8.76 16.03 10.44
N LYS A 191 -8.87 14.97 11.27
CA LYS A 191 -8.21 13.68 11.02
C LYS A 191 -8.57 13.07 9.67
N ASP A 192 -9.85 13.04 9.31
CA ASP A 192 -10.28 12.44 8.04
C ASP A 192 -9.85 13.30 6.83
N LEU A 193 -9.95 14.63 6.92
CA LEU A 193 -9.47 15.55 5.88
C LEU A 193 -7.96 15.39 5.66
N MET A 194 -7.18 15.47 6.75
CA MET A 194 -5.73 15.29 6.69
C MET A 194 -5.34 13.92 6.19
N TRP A 195 -6.06 12.86 6.59
CA TRP A 195 -5.84 11.53 6.06
C TRP A 195 -6.04 11.48 4.55
N VAL A 196 -7.17 11.99 4.02
CA VAL A 196 -7.44 11.99 2.57
C VAL A 196 -6.39 12.79 1.81
N VAL A 197 -6.12 14.03 2.25
CA VAL A 197 -5.17 14.94 1.57
C VAL A 197 -3.78 14.32 1.52
N ASN A 198 -3.33 13.74 2.63
CA ASN A 198 -2.08 13.00 2.71
C ASN A 198 -2.06 11.76 1.81
N GLN A 199 -3.12 10.95 1.89
CA GLN A 199 -3.20 9.66 1.21
C GLN A 199 -3.21 9.82 -0.31
N VAL A 200 -3.94 10.81 -0.83
CA VAL A 200 -4.00 11.11 -2.27
C VAL A 200 -2.64 11.50 -2.84
N GLN A 201 -1.84 12.31 -2.11
CA GLN A 201 -0.46 12.59 -2.53
C GLN A 201 0.41 11.34 -2.41
N ALA A 202 0.37 10.65 -1.26
CA ALA A 202 1.24 9.52 -0.95
C ALA A 202 1.10 8.43 -2.01
N GLU A 203 -0.11 7.90 -2.19
CA GLU A 203 -0.37 6.85 -3.18
C GLU A 203 -0.21 7.38 -4.60
N GLY A 204 -0.59 8.63 -4.85
CA GLY A 204 -0.53 9.18 -6.20
C GLY A 204 0.89 9.24 -6.76
N ILE A 205 1.87 9.62 -5.96
CA ILE A 205 3.27 9.64 -6.39
C ILE A 205 3.85 8.22 -6.41
N ALA A 206 3.60 7.41 -5.38
CA ALA A 206 4.10 6.05 -5.30
C ALA A 206 3.57 5.18 -6.46
N ASP A 207 2.29 5.32 -6.82
CA ASP A 207 1.66 4.59 -7.93
C ASP A 207 2.32 4.87 -9.30
N GLN A 208 3.05 5.99 -9.46
CA GLN A 208 3.80 6.24 -10.69
C GLN A 208 5.04 5.35 -10.84
N ILE A 209 5.47 4.69 -9.76
CA ILE A 209 6.63 3.76 -9.76
C ILE A 209 6.23 2.43 -10.41
N ASP A 210 5.09 1.88 -10.02
CA ASP A 210 4.71 0.51 -10.34
C ASP A 210 3.53 0.41 -11.34
N LYS A 211 2.43 1.15 -11.14
CA LYS A 211 1.17 1.05 -11.92
C LYS A 211 1.38 1.18 -13.43
N PRO A 212 2.23 2.09 -13.96
CA PRO A 212 2.52 2.14 -15.39
C PRO A 212 3.03 0.83 -15.97
N HIS A 213 3.75 0.02 -15.19
CA HIS A 213 4.38 -1.21 -15.64
C HIS A 213 3.46 -2.42 -15.50
N TRP A 214 2.85 -2.62 -14.33
CA TRP A 214 2.07 -3.84 -14.07
C TRP A 214 0.55 -3.67 -14.25
N PHE A 215 0.01 -2.45 -14.14
CA PHE A 215 -1.41 -2.17 -14.34
C PHE A 215 -1.70 -1.65 -15.73
N TYR A 216 -0.71 -1.10 -16.44
CA TYR A 216 -0.87 -0.59 -17.81
C TYR A 216 0.15 -1.16 -18.81
N GLY A 217 1.10 -1.99 -18.37
CA GLY A 217 2.04 -2.65 -19.28
C GLY A 217 1.49 -3.93 -19.91
N ASP A 218 2.36 -4.57 -20.69
CA ASP A 218 1.97 -5.61 -21.66
C ASP A 218 1.51 -6.93 -21.02
N ASN A 219 2.00 -7.24 -19.81
CA ASN A 219 1.71 -8.48 -19.10
C ASN A 219 1.18 -8.20 -17.69
N PRO A 220 -0.09 -7.77 -17.53
CA PRO A 220 -0.66 -7.55 -16.22
C PRO A 220 -0.72 -8.85 -15.41
N VAL A 221 -0.41 -8.76 -14.12
CA VAL A 221 -0.34 -9.91 -13.21
C VAL A 221 -1.74 -10.51 -13.08
N LYS A 222 -1.90 -11.76 -13.53
CA LYS A 222 -3.22 -12.42 -13.65
C LYS A 222 -3.97 -12.48 -12.32
N ALA A 223 -3.26 -12.65 -11.20
CA ALA A 223 -3.82 -12.65 -9.85
C ALA A 223 -4.56 -11.35 -9.49
N TYR A 224 -4.25 -10.24 -10.16
CA TYR A 224 -4.87 -8.93 -9.95
C TYR A 224 -5.83 -8.51 -11.05
N SER A 225 -6.27 -9.41 -11.93
CA SER A 225 -7.06 -8.99 -13.11
C SER A 225 -8.29 -8.15 -12.73
N ASP A 226 -8.94 -8.45 -11.61
CA ASP A 226 -10.12 -7.70 -11.16
C ASP A 226 -9.76 -6.40 -10.43
N LEU A 227 -8.68 -6.39 -9.63
CA LEU A 227 -8.16 -5.16 -9.04
C LEU A 227 -7.71 -4.18 -10.14
N ILE A 228 -6.98 -4.66 -11.15
CA ILE A 228 -6.51 -3.86 -12.29
C ILE A 228 -7.70 -3.27 -13.06
N LYS A 229 -8.73 -4.08 -13.36
CA LYS A 229 -9.95 -3.57 -14.01
C LYS A 229 -10.61 -2.47 -13.17
N ARG A 230 -10.81 -2.72 -11.87
CA ARG A 230 -11.43 -1.75 -10.96
C ARG A 230 -10.61 -0.47 -10.85
N PHE A 231 -9.29 -0.59 -10.69
CA PHE A 231 -8.39 0.57 -10.64
C PHE A 231 -8.49 1.40 -11.93
N ARG A 232 -8.40 0.76 -13.11
CA ARG A 232 -8.51 1.45 -14.40
C ARG A 232 -9.86 2.17 -14.55
N GLN A 233 -10.95 1.52 -14.15
CA GLN A 233 -12.29 2.14 -14.14
C GLN A 233 -12.34 3.38 -13.23
N GLU A 234 -11.80 3.29 -12.02
CA GLU A 234 -11.79 4.45 -11.10
C GLU A 234 -10.85 5.57 -11.58
N VAL A 235 -9.77 5.25 -12.32
CA VAL A 235 -8.92 6.27 -12.98
C VAL A 235 -9.67 6.96 -14.13
N GLU A 236 -10.45 6.22 -14.91
CA GLU A 236 -11.29 6.79 -15.96
C GLU A 236 -12.35 7.74 -15.37
N MET A 237 -12.91 7.40 -14.21
CA MET A 237 -13.87 8.22 -13.48
C MET A 237 -13.25 9.33 -12.60
N ALA A 238 -11.93 9.46 -12.58
CA ALA A 238 -11.25 10.31 -11.59
C ALA A 238 -11.66 11.79 -11.67
N ASP A 239 -11.91 12.32 -12.87
CA ASP A 239 -12.37 13.69 -13.06
C ASP A 239 -13.75 13.94 -12.39
N GLU A 240 -14.68 13.00 -12.52
CA GLU A 240 -16.01 13.08 -11.92
C GLU A 240 -15.94 12.91 -10.40
N ARG A 241 -15.07 11.99 -9.93
CA ARG A 241 -14.82 11.78 -8.51
C ARG A 241 -14.23 13.03 -7.86
N ILE A 242 -13.25 13.68 -8.48
CA ILE A 242 -12.64 14.91 -7.97
C ILE A 242 -13.69 16.03 -7.90
N ALA A 243 -14.54 16.19 -8.92
CA ALA A 243 -15.63 17.17 -8.89
C ALA A 243 -16.64 16.90 -7.77
N MET A 244 -16.95 15.63 -7.50
CA MET A 244 -17.82 15.25 -6.38
C MET A 244 -17.17 15.57 -5.01
N LEU A 245 -15.86 15.35 -4.84
CA LEU A 245 -15.16 15.74 -3.61
C LEU A 245 -15.16 17.26 -3.43
N ASP A 246 -15.03 18.01 -4.52
CA ASP A 246 -15.13 19.47 -4.55
C ASP A 246 -16.52 19.94 -4.07
N GLU A 247 -17.57 19.36 -4.63
CA GLU A 247 -18.97 19.65 -4.25
C GLU A 247 -19.26 19.31 -2.78
N ILE A 248 -18.69 18.22 -2.24
CA ILE A 248 -18.83 17.89 -0.82
C ILE A 248 -18.26 19.02 0.07
N VAL A 249 -17.13 19.62 -0.30
CA VAL A 249 -16.56 20.75 0.44
C VAL A 249 -17.41 21.99 0.30
N GLU A 250 -17.75 22.40 -0.93
CA GLU A 250 -18.56 23.59 -1.19
C GLU A 250 -19.91 23.53 -0.44
N THR A 251 -20.62 22.41 -0.55
CA THR A 251 -21.92 22.23 0.12
C THR A 251 -21.78 22.15 1.63
N GLY A 252 -20.74 21.49 2.14
CA GLY A 252 -20.49 21.38 3.57
C GLY A 252 -20.19 22.75 4.20
N LEU A 253 -19.32 23.54 3.56
CA LEU A 253 -19.01 24.90 4.03
C LEU A 253 -20.23 25.82 3.96
N ALA A 254 -21.01 25.77 2.87
CA ALA A 254 -22.24 26.54 2.74
C ALA A 254 -23.30 26.18 3.81
N ALA A 255 -23.33 24.92 4.26
CA ALA A 255 -24.19 24.45 5.33
C ALA A 255 -23.64 24.72 6.75
N ASN A 256 -22.41 25.25 6.87
CA ASN A 256 -21.65 25.33 8.12
C ASN A 256 -21.43 23.96 8.79
N ASP A 257 -21.24 22.91 8.00
CA ASP A 257 -20.82 21.60 8.49
C ASP A 257 -19.44 21.70 9.16
N SER A 258 -19.23 20.89 10.20
CA SER A 258 -17.90 20.79 10.81
C SER A 258 -16.90 20.09 9.87
N PHE A 259 -15.61 20.40 10.01
CA PHE A 259 -14.54 19.72 9.25
C PHE A 259 -14.53 18.20 9.45
N ALA A 260 -15.00 17.71 10.60
CA ALA A 260 -15.13 16.27 10.84
C ALA A 260 -16.15 15.63 9.89
N GLU A 261 -17.29 16.29 9.68
CA GLU A 261 -18.37 15.78 8.82
C GLU A 261 -17.97 15.85 7.34
N ILE A 262 -17.36 16.97 6.92
CA ILE A 262 -16.83 17.12 5.56
C ILE A 262 -15.76 16.06 5.29
N GLY A 263 -14.79 15.91 6.20
CA GLY A 263 -13.71 14.92 6.08
C GLY A 263 -14.23 13.49 5.99
N LYS A 264 -15.19 13.12 6.84
CA LYS A 264 -15.82 11.81 6.81
C LYS A 264 -16.50 11.53 5.47
N ARG A 265 -17.31 12.47 4.96
CA ARG A 265 -17.99 12.34 3.66
C ARG A 265 -17.00 12.17 2.52
N ILE A 266 -15.90 12.93 2.50
CA ILE A 266 -14.85 12.79 1.49
C ILE A 266 -14.20 11.40 1.60
N ARG A 267 -13.82 10.98 2.80
CA ARG A 267 -13.16 9.69 3.04
C ARG A 267 -14.03 8.50 2.61
N GLU A 268 -15.32 8.52 2.92
CA GLU A 268 -16.27 7.48 2.52
C GLU A 268 -16.45 7.36 1.00
N ASN A 269 -16.15 8.43 0.27
CA ASN A 269 -16.25 8.50 -1.19
C ASN A 269 -14.91 8.32 -1.91
N LEU A 270 -13.83 8.01 -1.20
CA LEU A 270 -12.50 7.83 -1.77
C LEU A 270 -12.29 6.37 -2.25
N PRO A 271 -12.21 6.10 -3.57
CA PRO A 271 -12.09 4.74 -4.08
C PRO A 271 -10.69 4.19 -3.80
N ILE A 272 -10.61 2.91 -3.39
CA ILE A 272 -9.37 2.15 -3.20
C ILE A 272 -8.32 2.98 -2.44
N SER A 273 -8.72 3.55 -1.30
CA SER A 273 -7.85 4.37 -0.44
C SER A 273 -7.13 5.52 -1.18
N GLY A 274 -7.73 6.06 -2.23
CA GLY A 274 -7.21 7.23 -2.95
C GLY A 274 -6.22 6.93 -4.06
N HIS A 275 -5.82 5.66 -4.25
CA HIS A 275 -4.87 5.25 -5.29
C HIS A 275 -5.25 5.75 -6.70
N PRO A 276 -6.44 5.44 -7.27
CA PRO A 276 -6.82 5.91 -8.60
C PRO A 276 -6.80 7.44 -8.74
N LEU A 277 -7.27 8.14 -7.71
CA LEU A 277 -7.37 9.59 -7.69
C LEU A 277 -5.99 10.25 -7.64
N GLY A 278 -5.14 9.78 -6.72
CA GLY A 278 -3.76 10.19 -6.61
C GLY A 278 -2.99 9.93 -7.90
N TYR A 279 -3.11 8.73 -8.48
CA TYR A 279 -2.44 8.36 -9.72
C TYR A 279 -2.87 9.28 -10.88
N HIS A 280 -4.17 9.57 -11.00
CA HIS A 280 -4.68 10.50 -11.99
C HIS A 280 -4.11 11.91 -11.80
N MET A 281 -4.09 12.42 -10.56
CA MET A 281 -3.58 13.75 -10.24
C MET A 281 -2.08 13.86 -10.51
N SER A 282 -1.27 12.89 -10.06
CA SER A 282 0.18 12.89 -10.28
C SER A 282 0.50 12.76 -11.77
N LYS A 283 -0.21 11.92 -12.51
CA LYS A 283 -0.10 11.84 -13.97
C LYS A 283 -0.43 13.16 -14.64
N THR A 284 -1.50 13.85 -14.20
CA THR A 284 -1.89 15.15 -14.74
C THR A 284 -0.80 16.21 -14.50
N ILE A 285 -0.16 16.19 -13.33
CA ILE A 285 0.97 17.06 -13.00
C ILE A 285 2.19 16.75 -13.88
N ILE A 286 2.50 15.47 -14.08
CA ILE A 286 3.59 15.01 -14.95
C ILE A 286 3.34 15.45 -16.41
N ASP A 287 2.15 15.21 -16.94
CA ASP A 287 1.77 15.55 -18.32
C ASP A 287 1.79 17.08 -18.55
N ALA A 288 1.69 17.89 -17.50
CA ALA A 288 1.85 19.35 -17.53
C ALA A 288 3.30 19.84 -17.34
N ASN A 289 4.29 18.92 -17.34
CA ASN A 289 5.71 19.21 -17.10
C ASN A 289 6.00 19.85 -15.74
N LEU A 290 5.24 19.47 -14.70
CA LEU A 290 5.42 19.96 -13.33
C LEU A 290 6.08 18.94 -12.39
N THR A 291 6.62 17.83 -12.93
CA THR A 291 7.25 16.75 -12.16
C THR A 291 8.32 17.23 -11.19
N HIS A 292 9.21 18.14 -11.60
CA HIS A 292 10.26 18.68 -10.73
C HIS A 292 9.68 19.32 -9.47
N LYS A 293 8.63 20.14 -9.63
CA LYS A 293 7.97 20.81 -8.51
C LYS A 293 7.27 19.82 -7.59
N MET A 294 6.64 18.80 -8.18
CA MET A 294 5.99 17.72 -7.43
C MET A 294 6.99 16.99 -6.55
N ILE A 295 8.19 16.69 -7.09
CA ILE A 295 9.28 16.04 -6.36
C ILE A 295 9.79 16.95 -5.25
N GLU A 296 10.10 18.22 -5.54
CA GLU A 296 10.58 19.19 -4.56
C GLU A 296 9.63 19.38 -3.37
N SER A 297 8.32 19.26 -3.60
CA SER A 297 7.29 19.42 -2.58
C SER A 297 6.78 18.09 -2.00
N VAL A 298 7.45 16.95 -2.25
CA VAL A 298 7.07 15.68 -1.64
C VAL A 298 7.06 15.82 -0.11
N GLY A 299 5.99 15.37 0.52
CA GLY A 299 5.77 15.52 1.97
C GLY A 299 4.92 16.74 2.34
N ASN A 300 4.70 17.69 1.43
CA ASN A 300 3.64 18.68 1.56
C ASN A 300 2.46 18.27 0.65
N PRO A 301 1.39 17.66 1.21
CA PRO A 301 0.25 17.23 0.41
C PRO A 301 -0.62 18.38 -0.08
N PHE A 302 -0.57 19.57 0.52
CA PHE A 302 -1.36 20.73 0.06
C PHE A 302 -0.83 21.26 -1.28
N VAL A 303 0.48 21.40 -1.40
CA VAL A 303 1.15 21.80 -2.66
C VAL A 303 0.84 20.80 -3.80
N PHE A 304 0.61 19.53 -3.50
CA PHE A 304 0.20 18.55 -4.52
C PHE A 304 -1.13 18.91 -5.19
N PHE A 305 -2.14 19.34 -4.41
CA PHE A 305 -3.42 19.81 -4.95
C PHE A 305 -3.28 21.13 -5.71
N GLU A 306 -2.42 22.04 -5.25
CA GLU A 306 -2.10 23.27 -5.99
C GLU A 306 -1.47 22.98 -7.36
N LEU A 307 -0.50 22.06 -7.40
CA LEU A 307 0.16 21.64 -8.63
C LEU A 307 -0.83 20.98 -9.59
N TYR A 308 -1.76 20.17 -9.08
CA TYR A 308 -2.85 19.61 -9.88
C TYR A 308 -3.73 20.71 -10.47
N ASN A 309 -4.20 21.67 -9.67
CA ASN A 309 -4.99 22.80 -10.16
C ASN A 309 -4.25 23.64 -11.21
N ARG A 310 -2.94 23.85 -11.02
CA ARG A 310 -2.08 24.51 -12.01
C ARG A 310 -1.96 23.72 -13.31
N ALA A 311 -1.81 22.40 -13.22
CA ALA A 311 -1.77 21.51 -14.38
C ALA A 311 -3.08 21.58 -15.17
N ARG A 312 -4.22 21.45 -14.49
CA ARG A 312 -5.57 21.56 -15.08
C ARG A 312 -5.81 22.91 -15.76
N SER A 313 -5.41 24.01 -15.10
CA SER A 313 -5.49 25.36 -15.66
C SER A 313 -4.70 25.48 -16.97
N THR A 314 -3.48 24.93 -17.01
CA THR A 314 -2.62 24.92 -18.21
C THR A 314 -3.27 24.12 -19.35
N GLN A 315 -3.99 23.05 -19.01
CA GLN A 315 -4.73 22.20 -19.94
C GLN A 315 -6.13 22.75 -20.30
N ARG A 316 -6.52 23.92 -19.77
CA ARG A 316 -7.86 24.53 -19.94
C ARG A 316 -9.01 23.61 -19.51
N LYS A 317 -8.79 22.82 -18.46
CA LYS A 317 -9.80 21.96 -17.84
C LYS A 317 -10.32 22.56 -16.53
N SER A 318 -11.42 22.00 -16.00
CA SER A 318 -11.94 22.37 -14.68
C SER A 318 -10.89 22.16 -13.59
N THR A 319 -10.85 23.10 -12.65
CA THR A 319 -10.02 23.07 -11.44
C THR A 319 -10.93 22.86 -10.23
N LEU A 320 -10.34 22.47 -9.09
CA LEU A 320 -11.01 22.53 -7.80
C LEU A 320 -11.45 23.96 -7.49
N SER A 321 -12.56 24.08 -6.76
CA SER A 321 -13.18 25.33 -6.35
C SER A 321 -12.28 26.17 -5.45
N LYS A 322 -12.64 27.45 -5.29
CA LYS A 322 -11.99 28.32 -4.32
C LYS A 322 -12.24 27.87 -2.88
N ASP A 323 -13.39 27.26 -2.63
CA ASP A 323 -13.79 26.79 -1.30
C ASP A 323 -12.94 25.59 -0.89
N PHE A 324 -12.73 24.64 -1.80
CA PHE A 324 -11.83 23.51 -1.57
C PHE A 324 -10.39 23.96 -1.36
N MET A 325 -9.87 24.84 -2.22
CA MET A 325 -8.52 25.38 -2.05
C MET A 325 -8.38 26.23 -0.78
N GLY A 326 -9.42 26.96 -0.38
CA GLY A 326 -9.45 27.72 0.87
C GLY A 326 -9.41 26.81 2.09
N LEU A 327 -10.18 25.72 2.09
CA LEU A 327 -10.13 24.70 3.14
C LEU A 327 -8.73 24.08 3.25
N LEU A 328 -8.11 23.74 2.11
CA LEU A 328 -6.74 23.20 2.12
C LEU A 328 -5.74 24.20 2.70
N HIS A 329 -5.86 25.48 2.35
CA HIS A 329 -4.98 26.52 2.89
C HIS A 329 -5.12 26.69 4.40
N GLU A 330 -6.35 26.66 4.94
CA GLU A 330 -6.58 26.72 6.39
C GLU A 330 -5.95 25.52 7.12
N LEU A 331 -6.05 24.33 6.53
CA LEU A 331 -5.41 23.13 7.09
C LEU A 331 -3.87 23.23 7.01
N GLU A 332 -3.32 23.76 5.92
CA GLU A 332 -1.87 23.95 5.77
C GLU A 332 -1.33 24.92 6.83
N GLU A 333 -1.97 26.08 7.02
CA GLU A 333 -1.60 27.05 8.06
C GLU A 333 -1.68 26.46 9.48
N CYS A 334 -2.56 25.49 9.70
CA CYS A 334 -2.68 24.81 10.98
C CYS A 334 -1.55 23.81 11.27
N TYR A 335 -0.90 23.26 10.25
CA TYR A 335 -0.11 22.03 10.39
C TYR A 335 1.32 22.05 9.84
N CYS A 336 1.72 22.98 8.94
CA CYS A 336 3.01 22.89 8.22
C CYS A 336 4.09 23.96 8.52
#